data_AF-A0A8S3IRQ0-F1
#
_entry.id   AF-A0A8S3IRQ0-F1
#
_cell.length_a   1.000
_cell.length_b   1.000
_cell.length_c   1.000
_cell.angle_alpha   90.00
_cell.angle_beta   90.00
_cell.angle_gamma   90.00
#
_symmetry.space_group_name_H-M   'P 1'
#
loop_
_entity.id
_entity.type
_entity.pdbx_description
1 polymer ?
#
loop_
_entity_poly.entity_id
_entity_poly.type
_entity_poly.pdbx_seq_one_letter_code
_entity_poly.pdbx_strand_id
1 'polypeptide(L)'
;MNGLSMKCFQILEEMIGENVAPNEIIWSVVIGACSQVRMLSRSQHTIDQIPSEILNKKSIQNSLIRMWVRMGKCGSTEKAQNLFESVVDRDAMTYNAMSTGIYFYLCSVFNY
;
A
#
# COMPACT_ATOMS: atom_id res chain seq x y z
N MET A 1 12.62 5.79 -12.32
CA MET A 1 11.27 5.58 -11.75
C MET A 1 11.01 6.35 -10.45
N ASN A 2 12.00 6.68 -9.61
CA ASN A 2 11.79 7.43 -8.36
C ASN A 2 11.17 8.84 -8.52
N GLY A 3 11.44 9.53 -9.64
CA GLY A 3 10.92 10.88 -9.88
C GLY A 3 9.39 10.94 -10.00
N LEU A 4 8.75 9.90 -10.55
CA LEU A 4 7.28 9.83 -10.66
C LEU A 4 6.64 9.62 -9.28
N SER A 5 7.25 8.77 -8.45
CA SER A 5 6.77 8.52 -7.09
C SER A 5 6.84 9.77 -6.22
N MET A 6 7.93 10.54 -6.31
CA MET A 6 8.06 11.81 -5.58
C MET A 6 7.03 12.83 -6.03
N LYS A 7 6.77 12.92 -7.35
CA LYS A 7 5.73 13.81 -7.89
C LYS A 7 4.33 13.45 -7.40
N CYS A 8 4.03 12.16 -7.22
CA CYS A 8 2.74 11.72 -6.66
C CYS A 8 2.54 12.25 -5.23
N PHE A 9 3.59 12.22 -4.40
CA PHE A 9 3.49 12.76 -3.04
C PHE A 9 3.37 14.28 -3.03
N GLN A 10 4.09 14.98 -3.92
CA GLN A 10 3.99 16.43 -4.03
C GLN A 10 2.56 16.85 -4.41
N ILE A 11 1.96 16.19 -5.40
CA ILE A 11 0.57 16.46 -5.81
C ILE A 11 -0.39 16.19 -4.65
N LEU A 12 -0.18 15.13 -3.87
CA LEU A 12 -1.00 14.85 -2.69
C LEU A 12 -0.88 15.98 -1.65
N GLU A 13 0.33 16.44 -1.35
CA GLU A 13 0.59 17.53 -0.42
C GLU A 13 -0.03 18.85 -0.90
N GLU A 14 0.06 19.16 -2.19
CA GLU A 14 -0.59 20.32 -2.83
C GLU A 14 -2.11 20.25 -2.71
N MET A 15 -2.73 19.11 -3.07
CA MET A 15 -4.19 18.93 -2.94
C MET A 15 -4.66 19.13 -1.49
N ILE A 16 -3.96 18.55 -0.52
CA ILE A 16 -4.31 18.69 0.90
C ILE A 16 -4.13 20.15 1.34
N GLY A 17 -3.05 20.82 0.93
CA GLY A 17 -2.80 22.23 1.22
C GLY A 17 -3.83 23.18 0.63
N GLU A 18 -4.40 22.84 -0.52
CA GLU A 18 -5.49 23.58 -1.19
C GLU A 18 -6.89 23.20 -0.68
N ASN A 19 -7.01 22.38 0.38
CA ASN A 19 -8.26 21.82 0.89
C ASN A 19 -9.07 21.01 -0.14
N VAL A 20 -8.39 20.40 -1.11
CA VAL A 20 -8.97 19.50 -2.10
C VAL A 20 -8.85 18.05 -1.62
N ALA A 21 -9.98 17.41 -1.33
CA ALA A 21 -10.01 16.04 -0.84
C ALA A 21 -9.53 15.03 -1.92
N PRO A 22 -8.46 14.24 -1.67
CA PRO A 22 -8.03 13.21 -2.59
C PRO A 22 -9.05 12.07 -2.65
N ASN A 23 -9.38 11.63 -3.86
CA ASN A 23 -10.29 10.51 -4.07
C ASN A 23 -9.55 9.15 -4.03
N GLU A 24 -10.32 8.06 -4.12
CA GLU A 24 -9.81 6.67 -4.11
C GLU A 24 -8.74 6.40 -5.18
N ILE A 25 -8.87 7.01 -6.36
CA ILE A 25 -7.92 6.83 -7.47
C ILE A 25 -6.58 7.46 -7.09
N ILE A 26 -6.60 8.70 -6.56
CA ILE A 26 -5.39 9.39 -6.09
C ILE A 26 -4.70 8.55 -5.01
N TRP A 27 -5.44 8.07 -4.01
CA TRP A 27 -4.88 7.23 -2.95
C TRP A 27 -4.26 5.94 -3.48
N SER A 28 -4.90 5.28 -4.44
CA SER A 28 -4.36 4.06 -5.08
C SER A 28 -3.02 4.34 -5.78
N VAL A 29 -2.91 5.48 -6.47
CA VAL A 29 -1.66 5.90 -7.15
C VAL A 29 -0.57 6.18 -6.12
N VAL A 30 -0.88 6.89 -5.04
CA VAL A 30 0.07 7.22 -3.98
C VAL A 30 0.56 5.95 -3.26
N ILE A 31 -0.33 5.00 -2.93
CA ILE A 31 0.06 3.70 -2.36
C ILE A 31 1.00 2.93 -3.32
N GLY A 32 0.72 3.00 -4.62
CA GLY A 32 1.61 2.48 -5.66
C GLY A 32 3.00 3.13 -5.62
N ALA A 33 3.07 4.45 -5.44
CA ALA A 33 4.32 5.18 -5.29
C ALA A 33 5.09 4.76 -4.01
N CYS A 34 4.40 4.61 -2.88
CA CYS A 34 4.97 4.10 -1.62
C CYS A 34 5.68 2.75 -1.80
N SER A 35 5.07 1.84 -2.56
CA SER A 35 5.66 0.52 -2.82
C SER A 35 7.00 0.59 -3.60
N GLN A 36 7.19 1.65 -4.40
CA GLN A 36 8.40 1.84 -5.22
C GLN A 36 9.53 2.51 -4.45
N VAL A 37 9.21 3.49 -3.60
CA VAL A 37 10.22 4.25 -2.83
C VAL A 37 10.78 3.43 -1.65
N ARG A 38 10.07 2.38 -1.19
CA ARG A 38 10.50 1.47 -0.10
C ARG A 38 10.86 2.20 1.21
N MET A 39 10.29 3.38 1.42
CA MET A 39 10.43 4.19 2.64
C MET A 39 9.25 3.95 3.57
N LEU A 40 9.51 3.20 4.64
CA LEU A 40 8.50 2.78 5.60
C LEU A 40 7.82 3.96 6.30
N SER A 41 8.61 4.91 6.80
CA SER A 41 8.11 6.09 7.52
C SER A 41 7.17 6.92 6.65
N ARG A 42 7.57 7.23 5.41
CA ARG A 42 6.75 8.00 4.48
C ARG A 42 5.47 7.28 4.09
N SER A 43 5.53 5.96 3.97
CA SER A 43 4.35 5.16 3.60
C SER A 43 3.36 5.02 4.74
N GLN A 44 3.86 4.88 5.98
CA GLN A 44 3.01 4.92 7.17
C GLN A 44 2.32 6.28 7.30
N HIS A 45 3.10 7.37 7.23
CA HIS A 45 2.56 8.74 7.27
C HIS A 45 1.51 9.03 6.18
N THR A 46 1.68 8.41 5.01
CA THR A 46 0.70 8.51 3.92
C THR A 46 -0.58 7.75 4.25
N ILE A 47 -0.46 6.53 4.79
CA ILE A 47 -1.61 5.70 5.18
C ILE A 47 -2.43 6.38 6.28
N ASP A 48 -1.76 7.02 7.23
CA ASP A 48 -2.41 7.69 8.37
C ASP A 48 -3.25 8.90 7.92
N GLN A 49 -3.04 9.41 6.70
CA GLN A 49 -3.84 10.49 6.10
C GLN A 49 -5.05 9.99 5.29
N ILE A 50 -5.18 8.68 5.06
CA ILE A 50 -6.30 8.12 4.28
C ILE A 50 -7.58 8.20 5.13
N PRO A 51 -8.66 8.85 4.64
CA PRO A 51 -9.94 8.85 5.33
C PRO A 51 -10.46 7.42 5.56
N SER A 52 -11.06 7.14 6.71
CA SER A 52 -11.58 5.80 7.07
C SER A 52 -12.54 5.23 6.03
N GLU A 53 -13.39 6.08 5.43
CA GLU A 53 -14.32 5.75 4.35
C GLU A 53 -13.61 5.21 3.10
N ILE A 54 -12.44 5.75 2.78
CA ILE A 54 -11.61 5.30 1.65
C ILE A 54 -10.80 4.08 2.06
N LEU A 55 -10.28 4.05 3.28
CA LEU A 55 -9.49 2.94 3.82
C LEU A 55 -10.29 1.63 3.87
N ASN A 56 -11.59 1.71 4.12
CA ASN A 56 -12.50 0.56 4.17
C ASN A 56 -12.86 0.02 2.78
N LYS A 57 -12.46 0.67 1.69
CA LYS A 57 -12.70 0.16 0.35
C LYS A 57 -11.76 -1.00 0.03
N LYS A 58 -12.32 -2.10 -0.46
CA LYS A 58 -11.59 -3.33 -0.80
C LYS A 58 -10.43 -3.08 -1.78
N SER A 59 -10.60 -2.18 -2.75
CA SER A 59 -9.57 -1.75 -3.71
C SER A 59 -8.35 -1.13 -3.02
N ILE A 60 -8.58 -0.27 -2.01
CA ILE A 60 -7.53 0.37 -1.22
C ILE A 60 -6.86 -0.65 -0.31
N GLN A 61 -7.63 -1.49 0.38
CA GLN A 61 -7.09 -2.57 1.22
C GLN A 61 -6.21 -3.53 0.41
N ASN A 62 -6.65 -3.95 -0.78
CA ASN A 62 -5.86 -4.77 -1.69
C ASN A 62 -4.57 -4.06 -2.14
N SER A 63 -4.63 -2.76 -2.40
CA SER A 63 -3.45 -1.95 -2.76
C SER A 63 -2.45 -1.84 -1.59
N LEU A 64 -2.95 -1.68 -0.36
CA LEU A 64 -2.14 -1.63 0.85
C LEU A 64 -1.48 -2.99 1.14
N ILE A 65 -2.20 -4.10 1.02
CA ILE A 65 -1.63 -5.45 1.14
C ILE A 65 -0.48 -5.61 0.16
N ARG A 66 -0.68 -5.25 -1.13
CA ARG A 66 0.39 -5.29 -2.15
C ARG A 66 1.58 -4.42 -1.78
N MET A 67 1.33 -3.22 -1.27
CA MET A 67 2.39 -2.29 -0.87
C MET A 67 3.24 -2.89 0.26
N TRP A 68 2.59 -3.36 1.34
CA TRP A 68 3.24 -3.96 2.51
C TRP A 68 4.07 -5.19 2.14
N VAL A 69 3.48 -6.08 1.34
CA VAL A 69 4.16 -7.23 0.72
C VAL A 69 5.43 -6.80 -0.03
N ARG A 70 5.31 -5.83 -0.94
CA ARG A 70 6.42 -5.43 -1.81
C ARG A 70 7.55 -4.70 -1.08
N MET A 71 7.25 -4.05 0.04
CA MET A 71 8.28 -3.39 0.85
C MET A 71 9.35 -4.37 1.32
N GLY A 72 8.98 -5.63 1.60
CA GLY A 72 9.94 -6.69 1.91
C GLY A 72 10.84 -6.41 3.12
N LYS A 73 10.45 -5.46 3.99
CA LYS A 73 11.15 -5.17 5.24
C LYS A 73 10.54 -6.03 6.36
N CYS A 74 11.37 -6.40 7.33
CA CYS A 74 10.92 -7.09 8.53
C CYS A 74 9.75 -6.32 9.19
N GLY A 75 8.68 -7.01 9.56
CA GLY A 75 7.44 -6.43 10.09
C GLY A 75 6.44 -5.87 9.04
N SER A 76 6.83 -5.69 7.78
CA SER A 76 5.88 -5.29 6.71
C SER A 76 5.00 -6.45 6.26
N THR A 77 5.54 -7.68 6.26
CA THR A 77 4.77 -8.90 5.94
C THR A 77 3.69 -9.17 6.98
N GLU A 78 3.99 -8.97 8.27
CA GLU A 78 3.01 -9.11 9.36
C GLU A 78 1.88 -8.08 9.20
N LYS A 79 2.20 -6.83 8.86
CA LYS A 79 1.18 -5.81 8.53
C LYS A 79 0.30 -6.22 7.35
N ALA A 80 0.89 -6.81 6.31
CA ALA A 80 0.13 -7.33 5.17
C ALA A 80 -0.82 -8.45 5.59
N GLN A 81 -0.35 -9.37 6.44
CA GLN A 81 -1.14 -10.48 6.96
C GLN A 81 -2.28 -9.99 7.84
N ASN A 82 -2.02 -9.10 8.81
CA ASN A 82 -3.04 -8.55 9.69
C ASN A 82 -4.13 -7.81 8.91
N LEU A 83 -3.75 -7.06 7.86
CA LEU A 83 -4.70 -6.40 6.98
C LEU A 83 -5.48 -7.42 6.12
N PHE A 84 -4.81 -8.43 5.58
CA PHE A 84 -5.48 -9.50 4.86
C PHE A 84 -6.51 -10.22 5.74
N GLU A 85 -6.20 -10.46 7.01
CA GLU A 85 -7.10 -11.06 8.00
C GLU A 85 -8.30 -10.16 8.35
N SER A 86 -8.18 -8.84 8.24
CA SER A 86 -9.28 -7.90 8.49
C SER A 86 -10.20 -7.61 7.29
N VAL A 87 -9.80 -7.96 6.06
CA VAL A 87 -10.65 -7.79 4.87
C VAL A 87 -11.85 -8.74 4.94
N VAL A 88 -13.05 -8.17 4.95
CA VAL A 88 -14.33 -8.89 4.85
C VAL A 88 -14.62 -9.21 3.37
N ASP A 89 -15.11 -10.43 3.09
CA ASP A 89 -15.47 -10.89 1.73
C ASP A 89 -14.29 -10.85 0.74
N ARG A 90 -13.25 -11.65 1.00
CA ARG A 90 -12.02 -11.70 0.19
C ARG A 90 -12.31 -12.22 -1.22
N ASP A 91 -11.81 -11.51 -2.22
CA ASP A 91 -11.93 -11.89 -3.62
C ASP A 91 -10.59 -12.38 -4.21
N ALA A 92 -10.61 -12.81 -5.47
CA ALA A 92 -9.40 -13.24 -6.18
C ALA A 92 -8.30 -12.17 -6.17
N MET A 93 -8.64 -10.87 -6.16
CA MET A 93 -7.64 -9.80 -6.09
C MET A 93 -6.99 -9.71 -4.71
N THR A 94 -7.74 -9.95 -3.63
CA THR A 94 -7.22 -10.02 -2.25
C THR A 94 -6.25 -11.20 -2.09
N TYR A 95 -6.62 -12.39 -2.57
CA TYR A 95 -5.72 -13.55 -2.56
C TYR A 95 -4.46 -13.31 -3.42
N ASN A 96 -4.61 -12.78 -4.64
CA ASN A 96 -3.48 -12.46 -5.52
C ASN A 96 -2.53 -11.41 -4.90
N ALA A 97 -3.08 -10.43 -4.18
CA ALA A 97 -2.30 -9.41 -3.47
C ALA A 97 -1.38 -10.05 -2.40
N MET A 98 -1.89 -11.03 -1.66
CA MET A 98 -1.15 -11.73 -0.61
C MET A 98 -0.18 -12.78 -1.18
N SER A 99 -0.62 -13.60 -2.15
CA SER A 99 0.16 -14.69 -2.73
C SER A 99 1.47 -14.21 -3.37
N THR A 100 1.46 -13.04 -4.01
CA THR A 100 2.69 -12.44 -4.56
C THR A 100 3.73 -12.25 -3.45
N GLY A 101 3.32 -11.89 -2.24
CA GLY A 101 4.21 -11.66 -1.12
C GLY A 101 4.68 -12.91 -0.39
N ILE A 102 3.80 -13.89 -0.26
CA ILE A 102 4.16 -15.20 0.29
C ILE A 102 5.20 -15.86 -0.62
N TYR A 103 5.05 -15.79 -1.94
CA TYR A 103 6.04 -16.30 -2.88
C TYR A 103 7.42 -15.65 -2.71
N PHE A 104 7.48 -14.32 -2.61
CA PHE A 104 8.75 -13.61 -2.38
C PHE A 104 9.34 -13.88 -0.99
N TYR A 105 8.51 -13.95 0.06
CA TYR A 105 8.97 -14.29 1.41
C TYR A 105 9.57 -15.71 1.44
N LEU A 106 8.88 -16.69 0.85
CA LEU A 106 9.38 -18.06 0.73
C LEU A 106 10.68 -18.11 -0.09
N CYS A 107 10.80 -17.41 -1.22
CA CYS A 107 12.06 -17.34 -1.96
C CYS A 107 13.20 -16.68 -1.16
N SER A 108 12.91 -15.62 -0.39
CA SER A 108 13.93 -14.92 0.41
C SER A 108 14.40 -15.67 1.65
N VAL A 109 13.53 -16.51 2.23
CA VAL A 109 13.83 -17.32 3.42
C VAL A 109 14.42 -18.68 3.04
N PHE A 110 14.01 -19.26 1.91
CA PHE A 110 14.42 -20.61 1.52
C PHE A 110 15.57 -20.68 0.50
N ASN A 111 16.17 -19.56 0.03
CA ASN A 111 17.38 -19.55 -0.84
C ASN A 111 17.35 -20.64 -1.94
N TYR A 112 16.37 -20.57 -2.85
CA TYR A 112 16.46 -21.27 -4.14
C TYR A 112 17.12 -20.37 -5.18
#